data_AF-A0A7J6IPL5-F1
#
_entry.id   AF-A0A7J6IPL5-F1
#
_cell.length_a   1.000
_cell.length_b   1.000
_cell.length_c   1.000
_cell.angle_alpha   90.00
_cell.angle_beta   90.00
_cell.angle_gamma   90.00
#
_symmetry.space_group_name_H-M   'P 1'
#
loop_
_entity.id
_entity.type
_entity.pdbx_description
1 polymer ?
#
loop_
_entity_poly.entity_id
_entity_poly.type
_entity_poly.pdbx_seq_one_letter_code
_entity_poly.pdbx_strand_id
1 'polypeptide(L)'
;MVVFGLIVDRDHRREETRIINIDEKRPDQKPHFIRRVASCELIGQIVMTVFALIVINKAGGLIYNRTFHDGGLNQLSTNDYLVLAGTFHGIHAITARLHPLKNQQAAAAAATAAAGGIPSRPEPPSGLEVMETENFRLQCFTTMTGTKFLLFTDTTQTNIDVILRRIYDLYSDYVMKNPFYQLEMPIRCEMFERKLLSYIREINNR
;
A
#
# COMPACT_ATOMS: atom_id res chain seq x y z
N MET A 1 -37.05 25.20 9.05
CA MET A 1 -37.47 24.03 8.26
C MET A 1 -36.65 24.06 6.98
N VAL A 2 -35.55 23.33 6.91
CA VAL A 2 -34.66 23.32 5.75
C VAL A 2 -35.19 22.27 4.78
N VAL A 3 -35.61 22.69 3.59
CA VAL A 3 -36.02 21.78 2.52
C VAL A 3 -34.81 21.55 1.63
N PHE A 4 -34.34 20.31 1.54
CA PHE A 4 -33.30 19.90 0.60
C PHE A 4 -33.92 19.69 -0.78
N GLY A 5 -33.61 20.56 -1.73
CA GLY A 5 -33.90 20.33 -3.14
C GLY A 5 -32.69 19.69 -3.81
N LEU A 6 -32.82 18.42 -4.22
CA LEU A 6 -31.88 17.79 -5.15
C LEU A 6 -32.27 18.19 -6.57
N ILE A 7 -31.41 18.96 -7.26
CA ILE A 7 -31.47 19.10 -8.71
C ILE A 7 -30.54 18.04 -9.27
N VAL A 8 -31.11 17.01 -9.90
CA VAL A 8 -30.35 16.01 -10.67
C VAL A 8 -30.12 16.61 -12.04
N ASP A 9 -28.93 17.17 -12.27
CA ASP A 9 -28.52 17.57 -13.61
C ASP A 9 -28.09 16.32 -14.39
N ARG A 10 -28.60 16.20 -15.61
CA ARG A 10 -28.50 15.00 -16.45
C ARG A 10 -27.30 15.16 -17.37
N ASP A 11 -26.10 15.26 -16.81
CA ASP A 11 -24.88 15.06 -17.61
C ASP A 11 -23.69 14.55 -16.77
N HIS A 12 -22.99 13.57 -17.32
CA HIS A 12 -22.11 12.65 -16.61
C HIS A 12 -20.68 13.20 -16.46
N ARG A 13 -20.49 14.27 -15.64
CA ARG A 13 -19.18 14.66 -15.08
C ARG A 13 -19.28 15.79 -14.04
N ARG A 14 -18.82 15.50 -12.82
CA ARG A 14 -18.63 16.41 -11.65
C ARG A 14 -19.91 16.87 -10.95
N GLU A 15 -20.15 16.32 -9.74
CA GLU A 15 -21.13 16.84 -8.80
C GLU A 15 -20.56 18.08 -8.09
N GLU A 16 -20.96 19.28 -8.52
CA GLU A 16 -20.82 20.51 -7.72
C GLU A 16 -22.17 20.84 -7.07
N THR A 17 -22.33 20.51 -5.78
CA THR A 17 -23.48 21.00 -5.00
C THR A 17 -23.23 22.46 -4.60
N ARG A 18 -23.86 23.40 -5.31
CA ARG A 18 -23.83 24.83 -4.96
C ARG A 18 -24.99 25.16 -4.02
N ILE A 19 -24.67 25.63 -2.81
CA ILE A 19 -25.67 26.18 -1.88
C ILE A 19 -25.77 27.69 -2.16
N ILE A 20 -26.86 28.12 -2.77
CA ILE A 20 -27.22 29.53 -2.97
C ILE A 20 -28.16 29.94 -1.84
N ASN A 21 -27.70 30.81 -0.94
CA ASN A 21 -28.57 31.51 0.01
C ASN A 21 -29.17 32.74 -0.67
N ILE A 22 -30.50 32.77 -0.79
CA ILE A 22 -31.25 33.95 -1.23
C ILE A 22 -31.47 34.81 0.01
N ASP A 23 -30.77 35.95 0.09
CA ASP A 23 -30.82 36.88 1.21
C ASP A 23 -32.00 37.87 1.00
N GLU A 24 -33.06 37.75 1.80
CA GLU A 24 -34.15 38.74 1.85
C GLU A 24 -33.74 39.88 2.80
N LYS A 25 -33.32 41.01 2.23
CA LYS A 25 -32.74 42.16 2.96
C LYS A 25 -33.80 43.19 3.39
N ARG A 26 -33.77 43.66 4.65
CA ARG A 26 -34.15 45.04 5.14
C ARG A 26 -33.97 45.19 6.70
N PRO A 27 -34.17 46.35 7.40
CA PRO A 27 -33.41 47.61 7.50
C PRO A 27 -32.06 47.91 8.15
N ASP A 28 -31.69 47.33 9.29
CA ASP A 28 -31.09 48.21 10.32
C ASP A 28 -29.56 48.02 10.53
N GLN A 29 -28.77 48.79 9.76
CA GLN A 29 -27.51 49.52 10.12
C GLN A 29 -26.56 48.86 11.18
N LYS A 30 -25.23 48.61 11.02
CA LYS A 30 -24.06 49.37 10.48
C LYS A 30 -22.77 48.47 10.56
N PRO A 31 -21.54 48.91 10.22
CA PRO A 31 -20.78 48.54 9.03
C PRO A 31 -19.60 47.55 9.22
N HIS A 32 -19.12 47.02 8.09
CA HIS A 32 -17.77 46.51 7.81
C HIS A 32 -17.08 45.60 8.85
N PHE A 33 -17.27 44.29 8.67
CA PHE A 33 -16.15 43.35 8.63
C PHE A 33 -16.55 42.25 7.66
N ILE A 34 -15.96 42.23 6.45
CA ILE A 34 -15.99 41.04 5.60
C ILE A 34 -15.16 40.02 6.37
N ARG A 35 -15.83 39.29 7.27
CA ARG A 35 -15.25 38.13 7.91
C ARG A 35 -15.11 37.12 6.79
N ARG A 36 -13.91 37.14 6.19
CA ARG A 36 -13.30 36.06 5.42
C ARG A 36 -14.03 34.79 5.84
N VAL A 37 -14.93 34.31 4.98
CA VAL A 37 -15.51 32.99 5.15
C VAL A 37 -14.27 32.13 5.29
N ALA A 38 -14.07 31.59 6.49
CA ALA A 38 -13.19 30.47 6.63
C ALA A 38 -13.73 29.52 5.58
N SER A 39 -13.01 29.42 4.45
CA SER A 39 -12.74 28.14 3.85
C SER A 39 -12.49 27.25 5.05
N CYS A 40 -13.56 26.60 5.49
CA CYS A 40 -13.51 25.63 6.55
C CYS A 40 -12.63 24.59 5.88
N GLU A 41 -11.34 24.71 6.21
CA GLU A 41 -10.26 23.87 5.75
C GLU A 41 -10.83 22.47 5.69
N LEU A 42 -10.73 21.81 4.53
CA LEU A 42 -9.81 20.68 4.46
C LEU A 42 -9.79 19.99 5.84
N ILE A 43 -10.91 19.36 6.21
CA ILE A 43 -10.91 18.46 7.37
C ILE A 43 -9.97 17.38 6.89
N GLY A 44 -8.74 17.44 7.40
CA GLY A 44 -7.58 16.83 6.80
C GLY A 44 -7.90 15.42 6.37
N GLN A 45 -7.95 15.21 5.05
CA GLN A 45 -7.36 13.99 4.55
C GLN A 45 -5.91 14.08 5.02
N ILE A 46 -5.62 13.48 6.17
CA ILE A 46 -4.34 12.84 6.36
C ILE A 46 -4.23 12.00 5.09
N VAL A 47 -3.44 12.48 4.13
CA VAL A 47 -3.18 11.76 2.90
C VAL A 47 -2.41 10.54 3.38
N MET A 48 -3.14 9.48 3.73
CA MET A 48 -2.51 8.30 4.27
C MET A 48 -1.68 7.72 3.15
N THR A 49 -0.37 7.78 3.32
CA THR A 49 0.59 7.37 2.31
C THR A 49 0.66 5.85 2.19
N VAL A 50 0.31 5.12 3.26
CA VAL A 50 0.27 3.66 3.32
C VAL A 50 -1.14 3.17 3.64
N PHE A 51 -1.70 2.32 2.78
CA PHE A 51 -3.04 1.77 2.88
C PHE A 51 -3.10 0.43 3.61
N ALA A 52 -2.25 -0.52 3.22
CA ALA A 52 -2.27 -1.89 3.77
C ALA A 52 -0.91 -2.59 3.65
N LEU A 53 -0.65 -3.50 4.59
CA LEU A 53 0.47 -4.44 4.54
C LEU A 53 -0.08 -5.86 4.50
N ILE A 54 0.42 -6.64 3.54
CA ILE A 54 0.15 -8.07 3.41
C ILE A 54 1.47 -8.81 3.41
N VAL A 55 1.54 -9.90 4.17
CA VAL A 55 2.70 -10.80 4.16
C VAL A 55 2.26 -12.18 3.69
N ILE A 56 2.94 -12.66 2.65
CA ILE A 56 2.69 -13.94 2.01
C ILE A 56 3.91 -14.83 2.25
N ASN A 57 3.65 -16.08 2.63
CA ASN A 57 4.69 -17.08 2.81
C ASN A 57 5.29 -17.53 1.46
N LYS A 58 6.42 -18.25 1.51
CA LYS A 58 7.04 -18.91 0.36
C LYS A 58 6.09 -19.83 -0.39
N ALA A 59 5.14 -20.47 0.29
CA ALA A 59 4.13 -21.34 -0.35
C ALA A 59 2.96 -20.57 -1.00
N GLY A 60 2.92 -19.23 -0.91
CA GLY A 60 1.80 -18.43 -1.43
C GLY A 60 0.63 -18.29 -0.46
N GLY A 61 0.74 -18.80 0.77
CA GLY A 61 -0.26 -18.62 1.82
C GLY A 61 -0.18 -17.24 2.49
N LEU A 62 -1.33 -16.67 2.83
CA LEU A 62 -1.42 -15.45 3.62
C LEU A 62 -1.04 -15.72 5.09
N ILE A 63 -0.01 -15.05 5.59
CA ILE A 63 0.41 -15.17 7.01
C ILE A 63 0.12 -13.91 7.82
N TYR A 64 -0.06 -12.75 7.17
CA TYR A 64 -0.44 -11.52 7.85
C TYR A 64 -1.17 -10.59 6.89
N ASN A 65 -2.20 -9.92 7.39
CA ASN A 65 -2.87 -8.83 6.71
C ASN A 65 -3.18 -7.73 7.74
N ARG A 66 -2.95 -6.48 7.35
CA ARG A 66 -3.36 -5.32 8.14
C ARG A 66 -3.67 -4.15 7.24
N THR A 67 -4.85 -3.56 7.45
CA THR A 67 -5.24 -2.30 6.84
C THR A 67 -4.97 -1.15 7.83
N PHE A 68 -4.49 -0.02 7.29
CA PHE A 68 -4.14 1.18 8.05
C PHE A 68 -5.03 2.37 7.69
N HIS A 69 -5.93 2.20 6.72
CA HIS A 69 -6.85 3.24 6.26
C HIS A 69 -8.24 3.06 6.88
N ASP A 70 -8.72 4.10 7.58
CA ASP A 70 -10.06 4.13 8.19
C ASP A 70 -11.13 4.75 7.25
N GLY A 71 -10.72 5.28 6.09
CA GLY A 71 -11.59 5.98 5.13
C GLY A 71 -12.23 5.07 4.08
N GLY A 72 -13.26 4.31 4.46
CA GLY A 72 -14.34 3.90 3.54
C GLY A 72 -14.01 2.99 2.33
N LEU A 73 -12.78 2.50 2.16
CA LEU A 73 -12.50 1.42 1.21
C LEU A 73 -13.21 0.15 1.68
N ASN A 74 -13.83 -0.59 0.75
CA ASN A 74 -14.45 -1.88 1.05
C ASN A 74 -13.41 -2.81 1.68
N GLN A 75 -13.59 -3.11 2.96
CA GLN A 75 -12.76 -4.07 3.68
C GLN A 75 -13.00 -5.44 3.04
N LEU A 76 -11.96 -5.98 2.41
CA LEU A 76 -11.99 -7.32 1.83
C LEU A 76 -12.15 -8.36 2.94
N SER A 77 -12.88 -9.44 2.66
CA SER A 77 -12.98 -10.54 3.61
C SER A 77 -11.63 -11.26 3.73
N THR A 78 -11.42 -11.99 4.82
CA THR A 78 -10.20 -12.81 4.98
C THR A 78 -10.03 -13.81 3.83
N ASN A 79 -11.13 -14.34 3.28
CA ASN A 79 -11.09 -15.25 2.14
C ASN A 79 -10.57 -14.57 0.88
N ASP A 80 -10.95 -13.32 0.64
CA ASP A 80 -10.47 -12.56 -0.51
C ASP A 80 -8.97 -12.30 -0.41
N TYR A 81 -8.46 -12.02 0.79
CA TYR A 81 -7.01 -11.90 1.00
C TYR A 81 -6.26 -13.23 0.82
N LEU A 82 -6.88 -14.36 1.17
CA LEU A 82 -6.31 -15.68 0.92
C LEU A 82 -6.20 -15.96 -0.59
N VAL A 83 -7.26 -15.64 -1.34
CA VAL A 83 -7.26 -15.76 -2.81
C VAL A 83 -6.24 -14.80 -3.41
N LEU A 84 -6.22 -13.54 -2.99
CA LEU A 84 -5.26 -12.53 -3.46
C LEU A 84 -3.81 -12.97 -3.22
N ALA A 85 -3.53 -13.56 -2.06
CA ALA A 85 -2.19 -14.07 -1.75
C ALA A 85 -1.77 -15.18 -2.72
N GLY A 86 -2.65 -16.15 -2.98
CA GLY A 86 -2.39 -17.25 -3.92
C GLY A 86 -2.22 -16.75 -5.36
N THR A 87 -3.10 -15.85 -5.80
CA THR A 87 -3.03 -15.24 -7.14
C THR A 87 -1.74 -14.46 -7.32
N PHE A 88 -1.38 -13.60 -6.37
CA PHE A 88 -0.14 -12.84 -6.43
C PHE A 88 1.08 -13.76 -6.47
N HIS A 89 1.09 -14.82 -5.67
CA HIS A 89 2.17 -15.80 -5.68
C HIS A 89 2.35 -16.44 -7.07
N GLY A 90 1.24 -16.80 -7.72
CA GLY A 90 1.25 -17.30 -9.10
C GLY A 90 1.79 -16.27 -10.09
N ILE A 91 1.30 -15.02 -10.04
CA ILE A 91 1.75 -13.93 -10.91
C ILE A 91 3.25 -13.67 -10.73
N HIS A 92 3.74 -13.65 -9.49
CA HIS A 92 5.16 -13.47 -9.20
C HIS A 92 6.03 -14.59 -9.79
N ALA A 93 5.54 -15.84 -9.81
CA ALA A 93 6.25 -16.96 -10.44
C ALA A 93 6.23 -16.89 -11.98
N ILE A 94 5.12 -16.43 -12.58
CA ILE A 94 4.98 -16.26 -14.03
C ILE A 94 5.89 -15.14 -14.54
N THR A 95 5.88 -13.99 -13.87
CA THR A 95 6.71 -12.82 -14.22
C THR A 95 8.21 -13.15 -14.18
N ALA A 96 8.65 -13.97 -13.22
CA ALA A 96 10.04 -14.48 -13.17
C ALA A 96 10.42 -15.41 -14.35
N ARG A 97 9.45 -15.91 -15.12
CA ARG A 97 9.67 -16.69 -16.35
C ARG A 97 9.55 -15.87 -17.62
N LEU A 98 8.79 -14.77 -17.60
CA LEU A 98 8.64 -13.85 -18.73
C LEU A 98 9.84 -12.93 -18.93
N HIS A 99 10.80 -12.92 -18.01
CA HIS A 99 12.00 -12.09 -18.10
C HIS A 99 12.81 -12.40 -19.39
N PRO A 100 12.90 -11.47 -20.35
CA PRO A 100 13.43 -11.75 -21.70
C PRO A 100 14.94 -11.99 -21.73
N LEU A 101 15.70 -11.58 -20.70
CA LEU A 101 17.16 -11.68 -20.68
C LEU A 101 17.69 -12.95 -20.00
N LYS A 102 16.82 -13.89 -19.64
CA LYS A 102 17.19 -15.10 -18.90
C LYS A 102 18.22 -15.95 -19.63
N ASN A 103 18.11 -16.02 -20.97
CA ASN A 103 19.07 -16.74 -21.82
C ASN A 103 20.39 -15.97 -22.01
N GLN A 104 20.36 -14.63 -22.00
CA GLN A 104 21.57 -13.81 -22.11
C GLN A 104 22.41 -13.82 -20.83
N GLN A 105 21.77 -13.79 -19.65
CA GLN A 105 22.47 -13.86 -18.36
C GLN A 105 23.12 -15.24 -18.14
N ALA A 106 22.49 -16.32 -18.58
CA ALA A 106 23.08 -17.67 -18.54
C ALA A 106 24.32 -17.78 -19.46
N ALA A 107 24.26 -17.20 -20.67
CA ALA A 107 25.40 -17.16 -21.59
C ALA A 107 26.55 -16.27 -21.05
N ALA A 108 26.24 -15.12 -20.44
CA ALA A 108 27.23 -14.24 -19.84
C ALA A 108 27.91 -14.86 -18.60
N ALA A 109 27.15 -15.58 -17.76
CA ALA A 109 27.69 -16.31 -16.62
C ALA A 109 28.63 -17.46 -17.07
N ALA A 110 28.27 -18.18 -18.13
CA ALA A 110 29.12 -19.21 -18.72
C ALA A 110 30.42 -18.63 -19.34
N ALA A 111 30.34 -17.48 -20.00
CA ALA A 111 31.52 -16.77 -20.52
C ALA A 111 32.46 -16.27 -19.41
N THR A 112 31.90 -15.81 -18.28
CA THR A 112 32.67 -15.37 -17.10
C THR A 112 33.37 -16.56 -16.42
N ALA A 113 32.70 -17.71 -16.34
CA ALA A 113 33.28 -18.95 -15.85
C ALA A 113 34.40 -19.47 -16.76
N ALA A 114 34.27 -19.32 -18.08
CA ALA A 114 35.31 -19.68 -19.05
C ALA A 114 36.54 -18.75 -18.99
N ALA A 115 36.35 -17.49 -18.56
CA ALA A 115 37.42 -16.49 -18.41
C ALA A 115 38.18 -16.56 -17.07
N GLY A 116 37.94 -17.57 -16.23
CA GLY A 116 38.60 -17.72 -14.93
C GLY A 116 38.18 -16.68 -13.87
N GLY A 117 37.11 -15.92 -14.14
CA GLY A 117 36.51 -15.02 -13.17
C GLY A 117 35.71 -15.79 -12.10
N ILE A 118 35.57 -15.20 -10.90
CA ILE A 118 34.67 -15.74 -9.88
C ILE A 118 33.25 -15.73 -10.47
N PRO A 119 32.56 -16.89 -10.59
CA PRO A 119 31.20 -16.90 -11.13
C PRO A 119 30.30 -16.08 -10.19
N SER A 120 29.82 -14.93 -10.66
CA SER A 120 28.75 -14.20 -9.98
C SER A 120 27.55 -15.13 -9.94
N ARG A 121 27.18 -15.59 -8.73
CA ARG A 121 25.97 -16.40 -8.50
C ARG A 121 24.81 -15.72 -9.25
N PRO A 122 24.14 -16.40 -10.20
CA PRO A 122 22.99 -15.83 -10.86
C PRO A 122 21.99 -15.42 -9.79
N GLU A 123 21.70 -14.12 -9.70
CA GLU A 123 20.65 -13.65 -8.82
C GLU A 123 19.35 -14.36 -9.23
N PRO A 124 18.55 -14.83 -8.26
CA PRO A 124 17.28 -15.46 -8.58
C PRO A 124 16.47 -14.50 -9.47
N PRO A 125 15.84 -15.00 -10.55
CA PRO A 125 15.06 -14.14 -11.44
C PRO A 125 14.00 -13.42 -10.60
N SER A 126 14.12 -12.09 -10.54
CA SER A 126 13.17 -11.31 -9.77
C SER A 126 11.78 -11.38 -10.42
N GLY A 127 10.78 -11.68 -9.61
CA GLY A 127 9.39 -11.72 -10.04
C GLY A 127 8.77 -10.32 -10.05
N LEU A 128 7.45 -10.25 -9.96
CA LEU A 128 6.72 -9.00 -9.82
C LEU A 128 7.18 -8.24 -8.56
N GLU A 129 7.79 -7.07 -8.75
CA GLU A 129 8.26 -6.17 -7.69
C GLU A 129 7.37 -4.94 -7.52
N VAL A 130 6.88 -4.36 -8.61
CA VAL A 130 6.08 -3.12 -8.58
C VAL A 130 4.88 -3.26 -9.50
N MET A 131 3.71 -2.90 -9.00
CA MET A 131 2.48 -2.76 -9.78
C MET A 131 1.84 -1.43 -9.43
N GLU A 132 1.80 -0.50 -10.37
CA GLU A 132 1.22 0.81 -10.19
C GLU A 132 -0.12 0.90 -10.93
N THR A 133 -1.11 1.49 -10.28
CA THR A 133 -2.42 1.79 -10.82
C THR A 133 -2.73 3.26 -10.58
N GLU A 134 -3.80 3.77 -11.16
CA GLU A 134 -4.21 5.18 -10.97
C GLU A 134 -4.48 5.54 -9.51
N ASN A 135 -4.92 4.56 -8.70
CA ASN A 135 -5.39 4.80 -7.34
C ASN A 135 -4.40 4.33 -6.25
N PHE A 136 -3.54 3.36 -6.58
CA PHE A 136 -2.59 2.81 -5.63
C PHE A 136 -1.37 2.22 -6.32
N ARG A 137 -0.29 2.17 -5.58
CA ARG A 137 0.93 1.45 -5.93
C ARG A 137 1.12 0.27 -4.98
N LEU A 138 1.31 -0.91 -5.55
CA LEU A 138 1.67 -2.13 -4.86
C LEU A 138 3.17 -2.38 -5.04
N GLN A 139 3.91 -2.36 -3.93
CA GLN A 139 5.32 -2.74 -3.90
C GLN A 139 5.46 -4.11 -3.23
N CYS A 140 6.18 -5.02 -3.88
CA CYS A 140 6.48 -6.36 -3.38
C CYS A 140 7.98 -6.51 -3.11
N PHE A 141 8.32 -6.66 -1.85
CA PHE A 141 9.65 -7.04 -1.40
C PHE A 141 9.70 -8.55 -1.12
N THR A 142 10.46 -9.29 -1.93
CA THR A 142 10.71 -10.72 -1.71
C THR A 142 12.04 -10.91 -0.98
N THR A 143 11.97 -11.60 0.16
CA THR A 143 13.15 -11.97 0.96
C THR A 143 13.87 -13.19 0.38
N MET A 144 15.13 -13.40 0.75
CA MET A 144 15.90 -14.60 0.35
C MET A 144 15.29 -15.91 0.90
N THR A 145 14.52 -15.85 1.98
CA THR A 145 13.78 -16.99 2.53
C THR A 145 12.53 -17.32 1.72
N GLY A 146 12.11 -16.45 0.81
CA GLY A 146 10.95 -16.61 -0.07
C GLY A 146 9.67 -15.95 0.43
N THR A 147 9.66 -15.36 1.63
CA THR A 147 8.55 -14.58 2.18
C THR A 147 8.42 -13.27 1.41
N LYS A 148 7.19 -12.89 1.06
CA LYS A 148 6.87 -11.69 0.28
C LYS A 148 6.11 -10.68 1.13
N PHE A 149 6.60 -9.44 1.13
CA PHE A 149 5.98 -8.32 1.79
C PHE A 149 5.36 -7.41 0.73
N LEU A 150 4.04 -7.29 0.76
CA LEU A 150 3.26 -6.50 -0.18
C LEU A 150 2.77 -5.26 0.57
N LEU A 151 3.22 -4.10 0.13
CA LEU A 151 2.79 -2.82 0.67
C LEU A 151 1.94 -2.10 -0.36
N PHE A 152 0.73 -1.72 0.04
CA PHE A 152 -0.15 -0.86 -0.73
C PHE A 152 0.05 0.57 -0.24
N THR A 153 0.45 1.45 -1.14
CA THR A 153 0.69 2.86 -0.87
C THR A 153 0.00 3.71 -1.92
N ASP A 154 -0.05 5.02 -1.67
CA ASP A 154 -0.37 5.98 -2.72
C ASP A 154 0.75 6.02 -3.77
N THR A 155 0.43 6.50 -4.97
CA THR A 155 1.39 6.64 -6.09
C THR A 155 2.45 7.71 -5.82
N THR A 156 2.11 8.73 -5.02
CA THR A 156 3.01 9.83 -4.67
C THR A 156 4.07 9.45 -3.64
N GLN A 157 3.92 8.30 -2.97
CA GLN A 157 4.81 7.92 -1.87
C GLN A 157 6.21 7.54 -2.38
N THR A 158 7.23 8.18 -1.81
CA THR A 158 8.64 7.87 -2.08
C THR A 158 9.24 6.99 -0.97
N ASN A 159 10.43 6.43 -1.23
CA ASN A 159 11.20 5.64 -0.25
C ASN A 159 10.52 4.37 0.28
N ILE A 160 9.65 3.75 -0.53
CA ILE A 160 8.91 2.53 -0.15
C ILE A 160 9.86 1.38 0.23
N ASP A 161 11.01 1.26 -0.43
CA ASP A 161 11.99 0.20 -0.14
C ASP A 161 12.63 0.35 1.24
N VAL A 162 12.75 1.57 1.76
CA VAL A 162 13.25 1.82 3.13
C VAL A 162 12.19 1.41 4.14
N ILE A 163 10.91 1.73 3.86
CA ILE A 163 9.77 1.33 4.68
C ILE A 163 9.69 -0.19 4.75
N LEU A 164 9.76 -0.89 3.61
CA LEU A 164 9.71 -2.35 3.53
C LEU A 164 10.89 -3.01 4.25
N ARG A 165 12.12 -2.49 4.09
CA ARG A 165 13.28 -2.98 4.85
C ARG A 165 13.07 -2.83 6.35
N ARG A 166 12.53 -1.69 6.80
CA ARG A 166 12.25 -1.47 8.22
C ARG A 166 11.15 -2.39 8.76
N ILE A 167 10.11 -2.66 7.96
CA ILE A 167 9.08 -3.65 8.29
C ILE A 167 9.68 -5.05 8.41
N TYR A 168 10.61 -5.41 7.51
CA TYR A 168 11.32 -6.67 7.57
C TYR A 168 12.18 -6.80 8.83
N ASP A 169 12.86 -5.74 9.26
CA ASP A 169 13.60 -5.73 10.53
C ASP A 169 12.67 -6.05 11.71
N LEU A 170 11.52 -5.36 11.79
CA LEU A 170 10.50 -5.61 12.83
C LEU A 170 9.98 -7.05 12.78
N TYR A 171 9.74 -7.59 11.59
CA TYR A 171 9.35 -8.99 11.44
C TYR A 171 10.43 -9.94 11.96
N SER A 172 11.69 -9.70 11.62
CA SER A 172 12.81 -10.53 12.06
C SER A 172 13.00 -10.48 13.58
N ASP A 173 12.81 -9.31 14.21
CA ASP A 173 13.03 -9.11 15.63
C ASP A 173 11.92 -9.69 16.51
N TYR A 174 10.66 -9.52 16.11
CA TYR A 174 9.53 -9.89 16.96
C TYR A 174 8.87 -11.22 16.57
N VAL A 175 8.93 -11.61 15.29
CA VAL A 175 8.28 -12.83 14.80
C VAL A 175 9.29 -13.97 14.72
N MET A 176 10.44 -13.77 14.06
CA MET A 176 11.43 -14.84 13.87
C MET A 176 12.19 -15.21 15.16
N LYS A 177 12.36 -14.27 16.09
CA LYS A 177 12.98 -14.56 17.40
C LYS A 177 12.00 -15.13 18.42
N ASN A 178 10.71 -15.22 18.11
CA ASN A 178 9.72 -15.78 19.02
C ASN A 178 9.81 -17.32 19.00
N PRO A 179 10.21 -17.98 20.10
CA PRO A 179 10.40 -19.44 20.13
C PRO A 179 9.09 -20.22 19.94
N PHE A 180 7.93 -19.58 20.14
CA PHE A 180 6.61 -20.21 19.96
C PHE A 180 6.03 -19.96 18.56
N TYR A 181 6.71 -19.19 17.72
CA TYR A 181 6.24 -18.94 16.35
C TYR A 181 6.64 -20.11 15.44
N GLN A 182 5.65 -20.71 14.81
CA GLN A 182 5.85 -21.70 13.76
C GLN A 182 5.83 -21.00 12.41
N LEU A 183 6.81 -21.33 11.57
CA LEU A 183 6.84 -20.85 10.19
C LEU A 183 5.56 -21.25 9.46
N GLU A 184 5.17 -20.44 8.48
CA GLU A 184 3.99 -20.67 7.64
C GLU A 184 2.62 -20.50 8.34
N MET A 185 2.61 -20.27 9.66
CA MET A 185 1.39 -19.98 10.41
C MET A 185 1.09 -18.48 10.47
N PRO A 186 -0.19 -18.09 10.63
CA PRO A 186 -0.56 -16.69 10.78
C PRO A 186 0.17 -16.00 11.93
N ILE A 187 0.68 -14.80 11.68
CA ILE A 187 1.38 -13.99 12.67
C ILE A 187 0.36 -13.40 13.65
N ARG A 188 0.47 -13.77 14.93
CA ARG A 188 -0.38 -13.27 16.03
C ARG A 188 0.43 -12.57 17.14
N CYS A 189 1.65 -12.17 16.82
CA CYS A 189 2.55 -11.54 17.79
C CYS A 189 2.12 -10.09 18.06
N GLU A 190 1.54 -9.82 19.23
CA GLU A 190 1.05 -8.48 19.59
C GLU A 190 2.15 -7.41 19.62
N MET A 191 3.38 -7.78 20.01
CA MET A 191 4.50 -6.84 20.01
C MET A 191 4.83 -6.36 18.60
N PHE A 192 4.81 -7.27 17.63
CA PHE A 192 5.01 -6.94 16.22
C PHE A 192 3.92 -5.98 15.74
N GLU A 193 2.64 -6.30 15.99
CA GLU A 193 1.53 -5.44 15.57
C GLU A 193 1.62 -4.03 16.16
N ARG A 194 1.90 -3.91 17.45
CA ARG A 194 1.98 -2.61 18.14
C ARG A 194 3.11 -1.74 17.57
N LYS A 195 4.28 -2.34 17.35
CA LYS A 195 5.45 -1.62 16.81
C LYS A 195 5.25 -1.25 15.35
N LEU A 196 4.67 -2.15 14.54
CA LEU A 196 4.32 -1.87 13.16
C LEU A 196 3.32 -0.72 13.06
N LEU A 197 2.22 -0.77 13.82
CA LEU A 197 1.20 0.28 13.83
C LEU A 197 1.78 1.64 14.23
N SER A 198 2.63 1.67 15.26
CA SER A 198 3.32 2.89 15.68
C SER A 198 4.20 3.46 14.57
N TYR A 199 4.93 2.60 13.85
CA TYR A 199 5.83 3.01 12.77
C TYR A 199 5.06 3.53 11.55
N ILE A 200 4.02 2.81 11.10
CA ILE A 200 3.21 3.23 9.96
C ILE A 200 2.43 4.51 10.26
N ARG A 201 1.92 4.67 11.49
CA ARG A 201 1.26 5.91 11.91
C ARG A 201 2.21 7.11 11.84
N GLU A 202 3.48 6.93 12.23
CA GLU A 202 4.48 7.98 12.11
C GLU A 202 4.73 8.38 10.65
N ILE A 203 4.72 7.41 9.73
CA ILE A 203 4.88 7.66 8.29
C ILE A 203 3.64 8.35 7.71
N ASN A 204 2.44 7.92 8.06
CA ASN A 204 1.20 8.48 7.54
C ASN A 204 0.91 9.90 8.07
N ASN A 205 1.50 10.28 9.21
CA ASN A 205 1.34 11.60 9.82
C ASN A 205 2.42 12.61 9.41
N ARG A 206 3.39 12.21 8.59
CA ARG A 206 4.42 13.11 8.02
C ARG A 206 3.94 13.67 6.69
#